data_AF-A0A956TI93-F1
#
_entry.id   AF-A0A956TI93-F1
#
_cell.length_a   1.000
_cell.length_b   1.000
_cell.length_c   1.000
_cell.angle_alpha   90.00
_cell.angle_beta   90.00
_cell.angle_gamma   90.00
#
_symmetry.space_group_name_H-M   'P 1'
#
loop_
_entity.id
_entity.type
_entity.pdbx_description
1 polymer ?
#
loop_
_entity_poly.entity_id
_entity_poly.type
_entity_poly.pdbx_seq_one_letter_code
_entity_poly.pdbx_strand_id
1 'polypeptide(L)' 'LSAATQGHLDDIAEQDIKDFENGSHDFVKANHADIHKDIKEKQALDDDINGRLDAAIKAYKEEFLSTRKG' A
#
# COMPACT_ATOMS: atom_id res chain seq x y z
N LEU A 1 -8.27 -0.49 -8.45
CA LEU A 1 -6.85 -0.57 -8.85
C LEU A 1 -6.39 0.84 -9.18
N SER A 2 -5.79 1.50 -8.20
CA SER A 2 -5.26 2.86 -8.36
C SER A 2 -3.85 2.78 -8.93
N ALA A 3 -3.31 3.87 -9.49
CA ALA A 3 -1.93 3.91 -9.97
C ALA A 3 -0.91 3.47 -8.89
N ALA A 4 -1.21 3.75 -7.62
CA ALA A 4 -0.41 3.33 -6.46
C ALA A 4 -0.35 1.81 -6.23
N THR A 5 -1.27 1.01 -6.79
CA THR A 5 -1.25 -0.46 -6.66
C THR A 5 -0.83 -1.19 -7.94
N GLN A 6 -0.52 -0.45 -9.01
CA GLN A 6 -0.19 -1.04 -10.30
C GLN A 6 1.19 -1.72 -10.25
N GLY A 7 1.21 -3.05 -10.39
CA GLY A 7 2.44 -3.87 -10.35
C GLY A 7 2.81 -4.42 -8.96
N HIS A 8 2.12 -4.02 -7.88
CA HIS A 8 2.40 -4.60 -6.55
C HIS A 8 1.85 -6.01 -6.37
N LEU A 9 0.84 -6.38 -7.16
CA LEU A 9 0.19 -7.68 -7.09
C LEU A 9 0.89 -8.78 -7.91
N ASP A 10 1.89 -8.44 -8.72
CA ASP A 10 2.53 -9.40 -9.67
C ASP A 10 3.19 -10.58 -8.95
N ASP A 11 3.75 -10.32 -7.76
CA ASP A 11 4.42 -11.33 -6.92
C ASP A 11 3.47 -11.99 -5.89
N ILE A 12 2.19 -11.62 -5.87
CA ILE A 12 1.22 -12.08 -4.87
C ILE A 12 0.38 -13.22 -5.46
N ALA A 13 0.32 -14.36 -4.75
CA ALA A 13 -0.54 -15.46 -5.16
C ALA A 13 -2.02 -15.03 -5.17
N GLU A 14 -2.83 -15.53 -6.11
CA GLU A 14 -4.24 -15.12 -6.27
C GLU A 14 -5.06 -15.26 -4.98
N GLN A 15 -4.85 -16.36 -4.26
CA GLN A 15 -5.51 -16.62 -2.96
C GLN A 15 -5.15 -15.60 -1.86
N ASP A 16 -4.04 -14.89 -2.03
CA ASP A 16 -3.46 -13.98 -1.04
C ASP A 16 -3.73 -12.50 -1.36
N ILE A 17 -4.24 -12.20 -2.55
CA ILE A 17 -4.53 -10.82 -3.00
C ILE A 17 -5.42 -10.10 -2.00
N LYS A 18 -6.51 -10.76 -1.56
CA LYS A 18 -7.47 -10.15 -0.63
C LYS A 18 -6.85 -9.85 0.74
N ASP A 19 -6.02 -10.74 1.25
CA ASP A 19 -5.29 -10.54 2.50
C ASP A 19 -4.29 -9.39 2.38
N PHE A 20 -3.55 -9.36 1.27
CA PHE A 20 -2.60 -8.29 0.96
C PHE A 20 -3.28 -6.93 0.85
N GLU A 21 -4.39 -6.82 0.12
CA GLU A 21 -5.14 -5.56 -0.03
C GLU A 21 -5.61 -5.01 1.31
N ASN A 22 -6.23 -5.86 2.14
CA ASN A 22 -6.71 -5.48 3.46
C ASN A 22 -5.56 -5.05 4.38
N GLY A 23 -4.50 -5.86 4.44
CA GLY A 23 -3.37 -5.58 5.30
C GLY A 23 -2.56 -4.36 4.86
N SER A 24 -2.40 -4.11 3.55
CA SER A 24 -1.72 -2.91 3.07
C SER A 24 -2.50 -1.65 3.44
N HIS A 25 -3.84 -1.69 3.35
CA HIS A 25 -4.69 -0.57 3.74
C HIS A 25 -4.60 -0.31 5.24
N ASP A 26 -4.62 -1.35 6.07
CA ASP A 26 -4.47 -1.21 7.52
C ASP A 26 -3.06 -0.70 7.90
N PHE A 27 -2.02 -1.21 7.23
CA PHE A 27 -0.64 -0.77 7.42
C PHE A 27 -0.47 0.72 7.09
N VAL A 28 -0.97 1.18 5.94
CA VAL A 28 -0.88 2.60 5.55
C VAL A 28 -1.68 3.46 6.54
N LYS A 29 -2.84 3.01 6.98
CA LYS A 29 -3.64 3.73 7.97
C LYS A 29 -2.96 3.82 9.34
N ALA A 30 -2.27 2.77 9.78
CA ALA A 30 -1.60 2.73 11.07
C ALA A 30 -0.26 3.47 11.08
N ASN A 31 0.54 3.34 10.02
CA ASN A 31 1.93 3.83 9.97
C ASN A 31 2.10 5.14 9.19
N HIS A 32 1.14 5.50 8.33
CA HIS A 32 1.23 6.64 7.43
C HIS A 32 -0.01 7.56 7.54
N ALA A 33 -0.35 7.96 8.76
CA ALA A 33 -1.47 8.86 9.03
C ALA A 33 -1.29 10.26 8.39
N ASP A 34 -0.04 10.66 8.17
CA ASP A 34 0.38 11.86 7.44
C ASP A 34 -0.11 11.87 5.99
N ILE A 35 -0.08 10.73 5.29
CA ILE A 35 -0.59 10.60 3.93
C ILE A 35 -2.09 10.92 3.90
N HIS A 36 -2.86 10.36 4.83
CA HIS A 36 -4.30 10.61 4.92
C HIS A 36 -4.63 12.06 5.27
N LYS A 37 -3.81 12.68 6.13
CA LYS A 37 -3.92 14.10 6.48
C LYS A 37 -3.70 14.97 5.24
N ASP A 38 -2.63 14.71 4.48
CA ASP A 38 -2.28 15.47 3.29
C ASP A 38 -3.31 15.29 2.17
N ILE A 39 -3.84 14.08 1.96
CA ILE A 39 -4.97 13.84 1.02
C ILE A 39 -6.17 14.70 1.41
N LYS A 40 -6.50 14.77 2.70
CA LYS A 40 -7.64 15.55 3.20
C LYS A 40 -7.41 17.06 3.05
N GLU A 41 -6.20 17.54 3.32
CA GLU A 41 -5.84 18.96 3.23
C GLU A 41 -5.72 19.44 1.78
N LYS A 42 -5.08 18.65 0.91
CA LYS A 42 -4.89 18.99 -0.51
C LYS A 42 -6.10 18.66 -1.38
N GLN A 43 -6.99 17.77 -0.91
CA GLN A 43 -8.08 17.18 -1.69
C GLN A 43 -7.61 16.60 -3.03
N ALA A 44 -6.37 16.12 -3.09
CA ALA A 44 -5.72 15.63 -4.28
C ALA A 44 -4.76 14.48 -3.93
N LEU A 45 -4.52 13.62 -4.92
CA LEU A 45 -3.47 12.60 -4.92
C LEU A 45 -2.37 13.09 -5.87
N ASP A 46 -1.53 14.03 -5.40
CA ASP A 46 -0.39 14.54 -6.17
C ASP A 46 0.79 13.56 -6.17
N ASP A 47 1.85 13.87 -6.92
CA ASP A 47 3.01 12.99 -7.09
C ASP A 47 3.73 12.66 -5.77
N ASP A 48 3.78 13.59 -4.81
CA ASP A 48 4.37 13.32 -3.48
C ASP A 48 3.54 12.27 -2.72
N ILE A 49 2.23 12.46 -2.70
CA ILE A 49 1.31 11.55 -2.01
C ILE A 49 1.33 10.17 -2.67
N ASN A 50 1.34 10.10 -4.01
CA ASN A 50 1.46 8.84 -4.74
C ASN A 50 2.80 8.16 -4.46
N GLY A 51 3.90 8.91 -4.42
CA GLY A 51 5.23 8.37 -4.11
C GLY A 51 5.31 7.77 -2.69
N ARG A 52 4.71 8.45 -1.71
CA ARG A 52 4.65 7.96 -0.32
C ARG A 52 3.76 6.73 -0.17
N LEU A 53 2.60 6.71 -0.86
CA LEU A 53 1.73 5.53 -0.91
C LEU A 53 2.44 4.33 -1.54
N ASP A 54 3.11 4.53 -2.68
CA ASP A 54 3.88 3.48 -3.35
C ASP A 54 4.98 2.91 -2.44
N ALA A 55 5.75 3.78 -1.77
CA ALA A 55 6.78 3.36 -0.83
C ALA A 55 6.20 2.55 0.35
N ALA A 56 5.08 2.99 0.93
CA ALA A 56 4.42 2.30 2.02
C ALA A 56 3.90 0.91 1.60
N ILE A 57 3.28 0.81 0.41
CA ILE A 57 2.78 -0.46 -0.12
C ILE A 57 3.94 -1.41 -0.44
N LYS A 58 5.07 -0.91 -0.96
CA LYS A 58 6.28 -1.72 -1.19
C LYS A 58 6.84 -2.30 0.10
N ALA A 59 7.00 -1.47 1.13
CA ALA A 59 7.46 -1.92 2.44
C ALA A 59 6.56 -3.02 3.00
N TYR A 60 5.23 -2.80 2.98
CA TYR A 60 4.27 -3.81 3.42
C TYR A 60 4.34 -5.10 2.57
N LYS A 61 4.56 -5.00 1.25
CA LYS A 61 4.72 -6.17 0.37
C LYS A 61 5.90 -7.04 0.78
N GLU A 62 7.03 -6.44 1.11
CA GLU A 62 8.22 -7.18 1.57
C GLU A 62 7.94 -7.92 2.88
N GLU A 63 7.27 -7.25 3.83
CA GLU A 63 6.85 -7.87 5.09
C GLU A 63 5.85 -9.01 4.86
N PHE A 64 4.81 -8.77 4.07
CA PHE A 64 3.77 -9.74 3.75
C PHE A 64 4.36 -10.99 3.10
N LEU A 65 5.18 -10.84 2.05
CA LEU A 65 5.82 -11.97 1.37
C LEU A 65 6.76 -12.74 2.30
N SER A 66 7.42 -12.08 3.25
CA SER A 66 8.24 -12.74 4.26
C SER A 66 7.41 -13.64 5.17
N THR A 67 6.17 -13.27 5.48
CA THR A 67 5.25 -14.11 6.27
C THR A 67 4.65 -15.30 5.49
N ARG A 68 4.63 -15.24 4.15
CA ARG A 68 4.10 -16.31 3.28
C ARG A 68 5.15 -17.31 2.81
N LYS A 69 6.44 -17.03 3.02
CA LYS A 69 7.57 -17.92 2.69
C LYS A 69 7.86 -18.99 3.76
N GLY A 70 6.96 -19.17 4.73
CA GLY A 70 7.07 -20.14 5.83
C GLY A 70 6.19 -21.37 5.65
#